data_AF-A0A091LM27-F1
#
_entry.id   AF-A0A091LM27-F1
#
_cell.length_a   1.000
_cell.length_b   1.000
_cell.length_c   1.000
_cell.angle_alpha   90.00
_cell.angle_beta   90.00
_cell.angle_gamma   90.00
#
_symmetry.space_group_name_H-M   'P 1'
#
loop_
_entity.id
_entity.type
_entity.pdbx_description
1 polymer ?
#
loop_
_entity_poly.entity_id
_entity_poly.type
_entity_poly.pdbx_seq_one_letter_code
_entity_poly.pdbx_strand_id
1 'polypeptide(L)'
;SYGKMWGTPGTAVRSIRPYQSSEQYLYAMKEDLAEWLKELYDLDIEVGTFVEVLETGAVLCSHANNVTHVAEEFAFFYLRLPTAGVACNLAAQPGTFQARDNVSNFIQWCRKEMDIKDVLMFETEDLVLRKNEKNFVLCLLELARRAARFGMRAPTLVQMEEEIEEELRQERMGMGMGMEMGTATPGPFPGALVRTHPCCPQVQHLVSRCTCPIQFPMIKLSEGKYRVGDSDTLIFVRILREHVMVRVGGGWDTLEHYLDKHDPCRCTS
;
A
#
# COMPACT_ATOMS: atom_id res chain seq x y z
N SER A 1 -28.21 -36.92 -35.67
CA SER A 1 -28.28 -35.50 -35.26
C SER A 1 -27.85 -35.34 -33.83
N TYR A 2 -26.71 -34.67 -33.69
CA TYR A 2 -26.11 -33.94 -32.57
C TYR A 2 -26.66 -34.13 -31.13
N GLY A 3 -25.73 -34.58 -30.27
CA GLY A 3 -25.92 -34.77 -28.84
C GLY A 3 -25.86 -33.49 -28.00
N LYS A 4 -26.45 -33.59 -26.81
CA LYS A 4 -26.43 -32.57 -25.75
C LYS A 4 -25.07 -32.57 -25.05
N MET A 5 -24.30 -31.51 -25.25
CA MET A 5 -23.14 -31.20 -24.39
C MET A 5 -23.63 -30.49 -23.12
N TRP A 6 -23.20 -30.99 -21.96
CA TRP A 6 -23.38 -30.35 -20.68
C TRP A 6 -22.28 -29.30 -20.54
N GLY A 7 -22.66 -28.02 -20.51
CA GLY A 7 -21.78 -26.91 -20.20
C GLY A 7 -21.49 -26.84 -18.71
N THR A 8 -20.21 -26.81 -18.35
CA THR A 8 -19.65 -26.52 -17.04
C THR A 8 -20.25 -25.26 -16.40
N PRO A 9 -20.51 -25.22 -15.07
CA PRO A 9 -20.90 -24.00 -14.39
C PRO A 9 -19.71 -23.03 -14.44
N GLY A 10 -19.92 -21.88 -15.08
CA GLY A 10 -18.95 -20.79 -15.11
C GLY A 10 -18.65 -20.31 -13.70
N THR A 11 -17.36 -20.11 -13.43
CA THR A 11 -16.84 -19.40 -12.26
C THR A 11 -17.58 -18.08 -12.14
N ALA A 12 -18.42 -17.95 -11.11
CA ALA A 12 -19.08 -16.70 -10.79
C ALA A 12 -17.98 -15.67 -10.53
N VAL A 13 -17.85 -14.71 -11.45
CA VAL A 13 -17.13 -13.47 -11.21
C VAL A 13 -17.78 -12.87 -9.96
N ARG A 14 -17.07 -12.91 -8.83
CA ARG A 14 -17.53 -12.28 -7.60
C ARG A 14 -17.77 -10.82 -7.95
N SER A 15 -19.05 -10.46 -7.96
CA SER A 15 -19.54 -9.11 -8.19
C SER A 15 -18.80 -8.18 -7.24
N ILE A 16 -17.99 -7.29 -7.81
CA ILE A 16 -17.38 -6.15 -7.09
C ILE A 16 -18.55 -5.46 -6.39
N ARG A 17 -18.58 -5.52 -5.05
CA ARG A 17 -19.61 -4.79 -4.30
C ARG A 17 -19.37 -3.31 -4.57
N PRO A 18 -20.41 -2.52 -4.92
CA PRO A 18 -20.26 -1.08 -5.03
C PRO A 18 -20.04 -0.53 -3.62
N TYR A 19 -18.83 -0.08 -3.30
CA TYR A 19 -18.53 0.53 -2.00
C TYR A 19 -18.57 2.05 -2.11
N GLN A 20 -19.34 2.68 -1.22
CA GLN A 20 -19.60 4.12 -1.19
C GLN A 20 -18.82 4.80 -0.05
N SER A 21 -17.50 4.99 -0.14
CA SER A 21 -16.78 6.05 0.63
C SER A 21 -15.27 6.07 0.33
N SER A 22 -14.65 7.17 0.73
CA SER A 22 -13.21 7.46 0.75
C SER A 22 -12.35 6.50 1.62
N GLU A 23 -12.89 5.38 2.09
CA GLU A 23 -12.21 4.43 3.00
C GLU A 23 -11.74 3.14 2.32
N GLN A 24 -11.99 2.96 1.01
CA GLN A 24 -11.59 1.77 0.27
C GLN A 24 -10.07 1.49 0.35
N TYR A 25 -9.23 2.52 0.23
CA TYR A 25 -7.78 2.34 0.32
C TYR A 25 -7.34 1.93 1.73
N LEU A 26 -8.04 2.41 2.78
CA LEU A 26 -7.76 1.99 4.15
C LEU A 26 -8.11 0.52 4.37
N TYR A 27 -9.19 0.03 3.75
CA TYR A 27 -9.52 -1.38 3.80
C TYR A 27 -8.41 -2.25 3.22
N ALA A 28 -7.91 -1.91 2.02
CA ALA A 28 -6.81 -2.64 1.38
C ALA A 28 -5.52 -2.62 2.23
N MET A 29 -5.20 -1.45 2.82
CA MET A 29 -4.04 -1.33 3.73
C MET A 29 -4.20 -2.16 5.01
N LYS A 30 -5.40 -2.17 5.62
CA LYS A 30 -5.69 -3.00 6.80
C LYS A 30 -5.62 -4.49 6.48
N GLU A 31 -6.09 -4.91 5.31
CA GLU A 31 -6.01 -6.31 4.87
C GLU A 31 -4.55 -6.78 4.73
N ASP A 32 -3.68 -5.97 4.11
CA ASP A 32 -2.26 -6.26 3.98
C ASP A 32 -1.55 -6.30 5.34
N LEU A 33 -1.84 -5.34 6.23
CA LEU A 33 -1.29 -5.34 7.60
C LEU A 33 -1.80 -6.51 8.44
N ALA A 34 -3.06 -6.91 8.28
CA ALA A 34 -3.64 -8.06 8.98
C ALA A 34 -2.92 -9.35 8.56
N GLU A 35 -2.76 -9.59 7.26
CA GLU A 35 -1.99 -10.74 6.76
C GLU A 35 -0.56 -10.74 7.27
N TRP A 36 0.10 -9.58 7.21
CA TRP A 36 1.47 -9.45 7.66
C TRP A 36 1.64 -9.79 9.15
N LEU A 37 0.77 -9.26 10.03
CA LEU A 37 0.80 -9.57 11.45
C LEU A 37 0.40 -11.02 11.73
N LYS A 38 -0.54 -11.58 10.95
CA LYS A 38 -0.92 -12.99 11.00
C LYS A 38 0.27 -13.91 10.72
N GLU A 39 1.03 -13.64 9.67
CA GLU A 39 2.21 -14.44 9.32
C GLU A 39 3.35 -14.31 10.33
N LEU A 40 3.54 -13.12 10.92
CA LEU A 40 4.60 -12.89 11.90
C LEU A 40 4.32 -13.52 13.27
N TYR A 41 3.06 -13.55 13.70
CA TYR A 41 2.68 -13.84 15.08
C TYR A 41 1.65 -14.97 15.23
N ASP A 42 1.28 -15.64 14.15
CA ASP A 42 0.26 -16.70 14.11
C ASP A 42 -1.09 -16.23 14.72
N LEU A 43 -1.48 -15.00 14.38
CA LEU A 43 -2.69 -14.37 14.91
C LEU A 43 -3.91 -14.72 14.08
N ASP A 44 -5.05 -14.92 14.74
CA ASP A 44 -6.35 -14.96 14.08
C ASP A 44 -6.87 -13.52 13.87
N ILE A 45 -6.25 -12.83 12.91
CA ILE A 45 -6.58 -11.46 12.55
C ILE A 45 -7.07 -11.40 11.11
N GLU A 46 -8.17 -10.68 10.91
CA GLU A 46 -8.77 -10.38 9.61
C GLU A 46 -9.01 -8.87 9.50
N VAL A 47 -9.27 -8.38 8.30
CA VAL A 47 -9.55 -6.95 8.08
C VAL A 47 -10.73 -6.42 8.92
N GLY A 48 -11.73 -7.26 9.20
CA GLY A 48 -12.89 -6.91 10.04
C GLY A 48 -12.59 -6.90 11.54
N THR A 49 -11.65 -7.71 12.00
CA THR A 49 -11.22 -7.82 13.40
C THR A 49 -9.91 -7.08 13.69
N PHE A 50 -9.35 -6.40 12.68
CA PHE A 50 -8.02 -5.79 12.72
C PHE A 50 -7.82 -4.88 13.95
N VAL A 51 -8.77 -3.98 14.20
CA VAL A 51 -8.71 -3.08 15.35
C VAL A 51 -8.95 -3.82 16.67
N GLU A 52 -9.90 -4.76 16.68
CA GLU A 52 -10.26 -5.56 17.87
C GLU A 52 -9.09 -6.38 18.41
N VAL A 53 -8.34 -7.02 17.53
CA VAL A 53 -7.17 -7.82 17.93
C VAL A 53 -6.05 -6.93 18.49
N LEU A 54 -5.96 -5.67 18.05
CA LEU A 54 -4.86 -4.76 18.38
C LEU A 54 -5.21 -3.77 19.51
N GLU A 55 -6.48 -3.61 19.90
CA GLU A 55 -6.95 -2.55 20.80
C GLU A 55 -6.44 -2.65 22.24
N THR A 56 -5.90 -3.80 22.65
CA THR A 56 -5.22 -3.97 23.95
C THR A 56 -3.79 -3.42 23.95
N GLY A 57 -3.22 -3.13 22.77
CA GLY A 57 -1.83 -2.72 22.57
C GLY A 57 -0.80 -3.84 22.83
N ALA A 58 -1.20 -5.03 23.29
CA ALA A 58 -0.26 -6.09 23.65
C ALA A 58 0.51 -6.62 22.42
N VAL A 59 -0.19 -6.85 21.30
CA VAL A 59 0.43 -7.26 20.04
C VAL A 59 1.38 -6.18 19.51
N LEU A 60 1.02 -4.90 19.64
CA LEU A 60 1.86 -3.78 19.21
C LEU A 60 3.16 -3.72 20.01
N CYS A 61 3.08 -3.88 21.33
CA CYS A 61 4.26 -3.94 22.18
C CYS A 61 5.13 -5.16 21.89
N SER A 62 4.51 -6.33 21.65
CA SER A 62 5.22 -7.53 21.23
C SER A 62 5.95 -7.31 19.90
N HIS A 63 5.29 -6.64 18.94
CA HIS A 63 5.88 -6.28 17.66
C HIS A 63 7.08 -5.34 17.80
N ALA A 64 6.95 -4.26 18.58
CA ALA A 64 8.07 -3.35 18.88
C ALA A 64 9.28 -4.09 19.48
N ASN A 65 9.03 -4.98 20.45
CA ASN A 65 10.09 -5.79 21.06
C ASN A 65 10.76 -6.72 20.05
N ASN A 66 9.99 -7.34 19.16
CA ASN A 66 10.54 -8.19 18.09
C ASN A 66 11.38 -7.39 17.09
N VAL A 67 10.91 -6.19 16.70
CA VAL A 67 11.67 -5.29 15.82
C VAL A 67 13.00 -4.90 16.47
N THR A 68 13.01 -4.56 17.76
CA THR A 68 14.25 -4.29 18.51
C THR A 68 15.19 -5.51 18.49
N HIS A 69 14.67 -6.70 18.75
CA HIS A 69 15.48 -7.92 18.76
C HIS A 69 16.13 -8.22 17.40
N VAL A 70 15.37 -8.13 16.30
CA VAL A 70 15.90 -8.32 14.95
C VAL A 70 16.96 -7.26 14.62
N ALA A 71 16.76 -6.02 15.08
CA ALA A 71 17.76 -4.97 14.89
C ALA A 71 19.07 -5.25 15.64
N GLU A 72 19.01 -5.80 16.85
CA GLU A 72 20.20 -6.19 17.63
C GLU A 72 21.01 -7.27 16.89
N GLU A 73 20.36 -8.26 16.29
CA GLU A 73 21.03 -9.29 15.48
C GLU A 73 21.62 -8.71 14.19
N PHE A 74 21.02 -7.65 13.66
CA PHE A 74 21.46 -6.98 12.44
C PHE A 74 22.66 -6.02 12.65
N ALA A 75 23.14 -5.83 13.88
CA ALA A 75 24.07 -4.76 14.30
C ALA A 75 25.50 -4.78 13.71
N PHE A 76 25.70 -5.34 12.51
CA PHE A 76 26.93 -5.29 11.73
C PHE A 76 27.12 -3.98 10.93
N PHE A 77 26.12 -3.09 10.87
CA PHE A 77 26.14 -1.87 10.05
C PHE A 77 25.94 -0.57 10.85
N TYR A 78 26.51 0.56 10.38
CA TYR A 78 26.41 1.90 10.97
C TYR A 78 25.00 2.56 10.85
N LEU A 79 23.93 1.79 10.90
CA LEU A 79 22.56 2.29 10.89
C LEU A 79 22.13 2.67 12.31
N ARG A 80 21.26 3.68 12.43
CA ARG A 80 20.57 3.95 13.70
C ARG A 80 19.51 2.86 13.88
N LEU A 81 19.75 1.97 14.83
CA LEU A 81 18.90 0.83 15.14
C LEU A 81 18.18 1.06 16.47
N PRO A 82 16.96 0.54 16.66
CA PRO A 82 16.31 0.53 17.97
C PRO A 82 17.17 -0.24 18.97
N THR A 83 17.32 0.31 20.17
CA THR A 83 18.23 -0.24 21.21
C THR A 83 17.50 -0.65 22.50
N ALA A 84 16.23 -0.26 22.62
CA ALA A 84 15.41 -0.57 23.77
C ALA A 84 14.04 -1.06 23.31
N GLY A 85 13.51 -2.07 24.00
CA GLY A 85 12.13 -2.51 23.83
C GLY A 85 11.12 -1.67 24.62
N VAL A 86 9.90 -2.16 24.68
CA VAL A 86 8.77 -1.59 25.42
C VAL A 86 8.25 -2.52 26.50
N ALA A 87 7.83 -1.93 27.61
CA ALA A 87 7.08 -2.64 28.63
C ALA A 87 5.68 -2.98 28.12
N CYS A 88 5.25 -4.22 28.36
CA CYS A 88 3.98 -4.75 27.88
C CYS A 88 3.22 -5.43 29.01
N ASN A 89 1.97 -5.02 29.25
CA ASN A 89 1.04 -5.72 30.10
C ASN A 89 0.16 -6.65 29.26
N LEU A 90 0.49 -7.94 29.24
CA LEU A 90 -0.26 -8.96 28.50
C LEU A 90 -1.65 -9.26 29.08
N ALA A 91 -1.92 -8.86 30.32
CA ALA A 91 -3.23 -9.04 30.97
C ALA A 91 -4.20 -7.88 30.69
N ALA A 92 -3.78 -6.86 29.94
CA ALA A 92 -4.62 -5.72 29.59
C ALA A 92 -5.89 -6.16 28.85
N GLN A 93 -7.02 -5.59 29.25
CA GLN A 93 -8.31 -5.85 28.62
C GLN A 93 -8.71 -4.70 27.71
N PRO A 94 -9.49 -4.94 26.64
CA PRO A 94 -9.99 -3.89 25.76
C PRO A 94 -10.66 -2.73 26.50
N GLY A 95 -10.41 -1.50 26.03
CA GLY A 95 -11.01 -0.28 26.60
C GLY A 95 -10.49 0.17 27.97
N THR A 96 -9.56 -0.56 28.59
CA THR A 96 -9.02 -0.24 29.92
C THR A 96 -7.87 0.78 29.89
N PHE A 97 -7.55 1.35 31.05
CA PHE A 97 -6.35 2.19 31.20
C PHE A 97 -5.06 1.41 30.90
N GLN A 98 -5.01 0.13 31.26
CA GLN A 98 -3.86 -0.74 30.96
C GLN A 98 -3.66 -0.92 29.45
N ALA A 99 -4.75 -1.03 28.68
CA ALA A 99 -4.67 -1.06 27.22
C ALA A 99 -4.12 0.26 26.66
N ARG A 100 -4.59 1.40 27.18
CA ARG A 100 -4.06 2.72 26.79
C ARG A 100 -2.57 2.87 27.13
N ASP A 101 -2.14 2.35 28.28
CA ASP A 101 -0.73 2.38 28.69
C ASP A 101 0.15 1.56 27.73
N ASN A 102 -0.28 0.36 27.33
CA ASN A 102 0.42 -0.43 26.31
C ASN A 102 0.55 0.36 24.99
N VAL A 103 -0.55 0.92 24.49
CA VAL A 103 -0.55 1.69 23.25
C VAL A 103 0.34 2.94 23.38
N SER A 104 0.33 3.61 24.52
CA SER A 104 1.20 4.76 24.81
C SER A 104 2.69 4.38 24.77
N ASN A 105 3.06 3.25 25.38
CA ASN A 105 4.44 2.74 25.34
C ASN A 105 4.90 2.47 23.92
N PHE A 106 4.05 1.83 23.11
CA PHE A 106 4.32 1.57 21.70
C PHE A 106 4.52 2.87 20.90
N ILE A 107 3.62 3.85 21.06
CA ILE A 107 3.71 5.17 20.41
C ILE A 107 5.03 5.86 20.77
N GLN A 108 5.40 5.86 22.05
CA GLN A 108 6.65 6.48 22.51
C GLN A 108 7.88 5.80 21.89
N TRP A 109 7.86 4.47 21.79
CA TRP A 109 8.92 3.70 21.16
C TRP A 109 9.04 3.98 19.66
N CYS A 110 7.92 4.01 18.93
CA CYS A 110 7.90 4.38 17.51
C CYS A 110 8.52 5.76 17.26
N ARG A 111 8.22 6.73 18.13
CA ARG A 111 8.81 8.08 18.05
C ARG A 111 10.31 8.08 18.35
N LYS A 112 10.73 7.39 19.41
CA LYS A 112 12.09 7.50 19.95
C LYS A 112 13.10 6.58 19.25
N GLU A 113 12.75 5.31 19.12
CA GLU A 113 13.65 4.26 18.64
C GLU A 113 13.56 4.12 17.12
N MET A 114 12.36 4.31 16.54
CA MET A 114 12.14 4.21 15.09
C MET A 114 12.11 5.58 14.38
N ASP A 115 12.12 6.70 15.10
CA ASP A 115 12.14 8.07 14.55
C ASP A 115 10.97 8.38 13.60
N ILE A 116 9.80 7.77 13.86
CA ILE A 116 8.57 8.04 13.08
C ILE A 116 8.10 9.47 13.36
N LYS A 117 7.90 10.25 12.29
CA LYS A 117 7.50 11.66 12.37
C LYS A 117 6.08 11.79 12.92
N ASP A 118 5.84 12.82 13.75
CA ASP A 118 4.53 13.05 14.38
C ASP A 118 3.36 13.18 13.39
N VAL A 119 3.61 13.62 12.15
CA VAL A 119 2.57 13.71 11.10
C VAL A 119 2.00 12.34 10.68
N LEU A 120 2.71 11.25 10.99
CA LEU A 120 2.27 9.87 10.74
C LEU A 120 1.90 9.13 12.04
N MET A 121 2.11 9.75 13.20
CA MET A 121 1.81 9.14 14.48
C MET A 121 0.30 9.19 14.76
N PHE A 122 -0.16 8.21 15.53
CA PHE A 122 -1.54 8.14 16.03
C PHE A 122 -1.56 8.36 17.55
N GLU A 123 -2.75 8.63 18.08
CA GLU A 123 -3.00 8.78 19.51
C GLU A 123 -3.61 7.52 20.12
N THR A 124 -3.51 7.35 21.44
CA THR A 124 -4.09 6.17 22.12
C THR A 124 -5.61 6.05 21.88
N GLU A 125 -6.33 7.17 21.77
CA GLU A 125 -7.76 7.19 21.51
C GLU A 125 -8.13 6.80 20.07
N ASP A 126 -7.22 6.98 19.11
CA ASP A 126 -7.43 6.59 17.71
C ASP A 126 -7.66 5.09 17.59
N LEU A 127 -6.95 4.31 18.40
CA LEU A 127 -7.04 2.85 18.46
C LEU A 127 -8.06 2.38 19.52
N VAL A 128 -7.90 2.80 20.78
CA VAL A 128 -8.69 2.26 21.90
C VAL A 128 -10.16 2.71 21.85
N LEU A 129 -10.43 3.91 21.31
CA LEU A 129 -11.79 4.45 21.16
C LEU A 129 -12.23 4.48 19.68
N ARG A 130 -11.44 3.89 18.77
CA ARG A 130 -11.70 3.84 17.33
C ARG A 130 -12.00 5.20 16.72
N LYS A 131 -11.33 6.27 17.19
CA LYS A 131 -11.57 7.64 16.70
C LYS A 131 -11.02 7.86 15.29
N ASN A 132 -9.89 7.24 14.94
CA ASN A 132 -9.23 7.48 13.66
C ASN A 132 -8.30 6.33 13.29
N GLU A 133 -8.82 5.37 12.52
CA GLU A 133 -8.02 4.23 12.07
C GLU A 133 -6.94 4.59 11.04
N LYS A 134 -7.09 5.71 10.32
CA LYS A 134 -6.18 6.10 9.25
C LYS A 134 -4.76 6.34 9.77
N ASN A 135 -4.61 7.17 10.80
CA ASN A 135 -3.29 7.48 11.33
C ASN A 135 -2.63 6.23 11.92
N PHE A 136 -3.41 5.35 12.54
CA PHE A 136 -2.92 4.08 13.05
C PHE A 136 -2.35 3.19 11.94
N VAL A 137 -3.09 3.02 10.84
CA VAL A 137 -2.66 2.24 9.67
C VAL A 137 -1.41 2.83 9.02
N LEU A 138 -1.37 4.15 8.83
CA LEU A 138 -0.21 4.84 8.23
C LEU A 138 1.04 4.73 9.11
N CYS A 139 0.89 4.81 10.44
CA CYS A 139 1.97 4.63 11.39
C CYS A 139 2.58 3.21 11.28
N LEU A 140 1.74 2.18 11.19
CA LEU A 140 2.20 0.80 11.06
C LEU A 140 2.93 0.54 9.73
N LEU A 141 2.45 1.10 8.62
CA LEU A 141 3.14 1.00 7.33
C LEU A 141 4.51 1.69 7.37
N GLU A 142 4.61 2.88 7.98
CA GLU A 142 5.88 3.57 8.16
C GLU A 142 6.83 2.79 9.08
N LEU A 143 6.31 2.19 10.16
CA LEU A 143 7.09 1.32 11.03
C LEU A 143 7.69 0.15 10.25
N ALA A 144 6.86 -0.54 9.44
CA ALA A 144 7.30 -1.67 8.64
C ALA A 144 8.35 -1.27 7.59
N ARG A 145 8.16 -0.12 6.92
CA ARG A 145 9.13 0.46 5.98
C ARG A 145 10.49 0.70 6.63
N ARG A 146 10.50 1.22 7.86
CA ARG A 146 11.75 1.43 8.60
C ARG A 146 12.38 0.13 9.06
N ALA A 147 11.58 -0.81 9.54
CA ALA A 147 12.04 -2.10 10.04
C ALA A 147 12.64 -2.99 8.93
N ALA A 148 12.11 -2.89 7.70
CA ALA A 148 12.60 -3.63 6.54
C ALA A 148 14.09 -3.40 6.25
N ARG A 149 14.57 -2.19 6.53
CA ARG A 149 15.97 -1.77 6.30
C ARG A 149 17.00 -2.56 7.11
N PHE A 150 16.57 -3.26 8.14
CA PHE A 150 17.41 -4.10 8.99
C PHE A 150 16.86 -5.52 9.14
N GLY A 151 16.13 -6.01 8.12
CA GLY A 151 15.87 -7.44 7.94
C GLY A 151 14.50 -7.93 8.42
N MET A 152 13.64 -7.07 8.96
CA MET A 152 12.25 -7.46 9.22
C MET A 152 11.49 -7.66 7.90
N ARG A 153 10.69 -8.73 7.81
CA ARG A 153 9.79 -8.91 6.67
C ARG A 153 8.77 -7.76 6.65
N ALA A 154 8.62 -7.12 5.50
CA ALA A 154 7.68 -6.03 5.30
C ALA A 154 6.33 -6.54 4.73
N PRO A 155 5.21 -5.83 4.95
CA PRO A 155 3.94 -6.12 4.29
C PRO A 155 4.04 -5.85 2.78
N THR A 156 3.14 -6.41 1.98
CA THR A 156 3.25 -6.44 0.52
C THR A 156 3.28 -5.03 -0.08
N LEU A 157 2.52 -4.10 0.47
CA LEU A 157 2.52 -2.70 0.02
C LEU A 157 3.88 -2.04 0.14
N VAL A 158 4.63 -2.32 1.21
CA VAL A 158 5.97 -1.77 1.41
C VAL A 158 6.96 -2.45 0.46
N GLN A 159 6.84 -3.75 0.22
CA GLN A 159 7.67 -4.45 -0.77
C GLN A 159 7.47 -3.89 -2.19
N MET A 160 6.23 -3.57 -2.55
CA MET A 160 5.92 -2.91 -3.83
C MET A 160 6.51 -1.49 -3.91
N GLU A 161 6.58 -0.74 -2.80
CA GLU A 161 7.24 0.57 -2.78
C GLU A 161 8.73 0.45 -3.10
N GLU A 162 9.42 -0.51 -2.49
CA GLU A 162 10.83 -0.78 -2.72
C GLU A 162 11.10 -1.24 -4.17
N GLU A 163 10.23 -2.10 -4.71
CA GLU A 163 10.28 -2.52 -6.12
C GLU A 163 10.16 -1.31 -7.07
N ILE A 164 9.17 -0.44 -6.84
CA ILE A 164 8.98 0.78 -7.64
C ILE A 164 10.20 1.71 -7.53
N GLU A 165 10.75 1.90 -6.34
CA GLU A 165 11.94 2.73 -6.13
C GLU A 165 13.16 2.17 -6.87
N GLU A 166 13.35 0.87 -6.85
CA GLU A 166 14.43 0.18 -7.55
C GLU A 166 14.28 0.28 -9.07
N GLU A 167 13.09 0.06 -9.62
CA GLU A 167 12.79 0.27 -11.04
C GLU A 167 13.13 1.71 -11.48
N LEU A 168 12.71 2.71 -10.69
CA LEU A 168 12.99 4.12 -10.94
C LEU A 168 14.49 4.44 -10.85
N ARG A 169 15.21 3.80 -9.93
CA ARG A 169 16.66 3.96 -9.79
C ARG A 169 17.39 3.40 -11.01
N GLN A 170 16.99 2.23 -11.49
CA GLN A 170 17.57 1.58 -12.66
C GLN A 170 17.34 2.41 -13.93
N GLU A 171 16.14 2.94 -14.15
CA GLU A 171 15.84 3.81 -15.30
C GLU A 171 16.71 5.07 -15.29
N ARG A 172 16.90 5.69 -14.12
CA ARG A 172 17.77 6.86 -13.96
C ARG A 172 19.24 6.55 -14.24
N MET A 173 19.73 5.37 -13.83
CA MET A 173 21.10 4.94 -14.11
C MET A 173 21.31 4.53 -15.59
N GLY A 174 20.31 3.89 -16.21
CA GLY A 174 20.35 3.49 -17.62
C GLY A 174 20.35 4.67 -18.59
N MET A 175 19.65 5.76 -18.26
CA MET A 175 19.72 7.01 -19.05
C MET A 175 21.06 7.76 -18.90
N GLY A 176 21.87 7.45 -17.88
CA GLY A 176 23.18 8.08 -17.63
C GLY A 176 24.35 7.51 -18.44
N MET A 177 24.15 6.38 -19.14
CA MET A 177 25.21 5.66 -19.87
C MET A 177 25.09 5.78 -21.41
N GLY A 178 24.23 6.69 -21.91
CA GLY A 178 23.88 6.81 -23.32
C GLY A 178 24.32 8.09 -24.02
N MET A 179 25.36 8.80 -23.55
CA MET A 179 25.79 10.06 -24.18
C MET A 179 27.29 10.12 -24.50
N GLU A 180 27.78 9.14 -25.28
CA GLU A 180 28.93 9.33 -26.18
C GLU A 180 28.76 8.48 -27.45
N MET A 181 28.11 9.02 -28.50
CA MET A 181 28.59 8.93 -29.89
C MET A 181 27.73 9.77 -30.85
N GLY A 182 28.35 10.76 -31.49
CA GLY A 182 28.23 11.04 -32.92
C GLY A 182 26.87 11.37 -33.56
N THR A 183 26.65 12.64 -33.84
CA THR A 183 26.05 13.23 -35.06
C THR A 183 25.29 12.32 -36.05
N ALA A 184 23.97 12.52 -36.22
CA ALA A 184 23.29 12.71 -37.53
C ALA A 184 21.75 12.87 -37.41
N THR A 185 21.28 14.09 -37.72
CA THR A 185 19.97 14.52 -38.31
C THR A 185 18.59 14.03 -37.80
N PRO A 186 17.59 14.94 -37.73
CA PRO A 186 16.21 14.65 -37.30
C PRO A 186 15.37 14.06 -38.44
N GLY A 187 14.86 12.84 -38.24
CA GLY A 187 13.81 12.23 -39.07
C GLY A 187 12.42 12.43 -38.45
N PRO A 188 11.36 12.65 -39.23
CA PRO A 188 10.02 12.93 -38.73
C PRO A 188 9.36 11.63 -38.24
N PHE A 189 9.01 11.57 -36.95
CA PHE A 189 8.17 10.51 -36.40
C PHE A 189 6.75 10.63 -36.97
N PRO A 190 6.24 9.65 -37.73
CA PRO A 190 4.82 9.58 -38.04
C PRO A 190 4.11 9.07 -36.78
N GLY A 191 3.09 9.81 -36.35
CA GLY A 191 2.23 9.45 -35.22
C GLY A 191 1.66 8.05 -35.38
N ALA A 192 2.24 7.10 -34.64
CA ALA A 192 1.55 5.87 -34.31
C ALA A 192 0.67 6.19 -33.10
N LEU A 193 -0.65 6.24 -33.32
CA LEU A 193 -1.64 6.01 -32.28
C LEU A 193 -1.30 4.67 -31.62
N VAL A 194 -0.54 4.71 -30.52
CA VAL A 194 -0.29 3.54 -29.70
C VAL A 194 -1.63 3.15 -29.11
N ARG A 195 -2.24 2.10 -29.67
CA ARG A 195 -3.45 1.49 -29.13
C ARG A 195 -3.18 1.16 -27.67
N THR A 196 -3.90 1.84 -26.79
CA THR A 196 -3.89 1.64 -25.36
C THR A 196 -4.40 0.23 -25.06
N HIS A 197 -3.50 -0.67 -24.68
CA HIS A 197 -3.86 -1.95 -24.07
C HIS A 197 -3.44 -1.91 -22.60
N PRO A 198 -4.36 -1.62 -21.65
CA PRO A 198 -4.09 -1.80 -20.23
C PRO A 198 -3.92 -3.29 -19.94
N CYS A 199 -2.87 -3.67 -19.21
CA CYS A 199 -2.40 -5.06 -19.15
C CYS A 199 -3.23 -6.00 -18.26
N CYS A 200 -4.25 -5.49 -17.55
CA CYS A 200 -5.05 -6.29 -16.63
C CYS A 200 -6.55 -6.08 -16.89
N PRO A 201 -7.37 -7.15 -16.99
CA PRO A 201 -8.84 -7.05 -17.14
C PRO A 201 -9.49 -6.18 -16.07
N GLN A 202 -8.96 -6.18 -14.83
CA GLN A 202 -9.48 -5.36 -13.73
C GLN A 202 -9.23 -3.86 -13.96
N VAL A 203 -8.05 -3.48 -14.47
CA VAL A 203 -7.74 -2.08 -14.84
C VAL A 203 -8.63 -1.64 -15.99
N GLN A 204 -8.80 -2.49 -17.01
CA GLN A 204 -9.69 -2.22 -18.13
C GLN A 204 -11.14 -2.01 -17.66
N HIS A 205 -11.63 -2.86 -16.78
CA HIS A 205 -12.98 -2.75 -16.21
C HIS A 205 -13.17 -1.41 -15.49
N LEU A 206 -12.22 -0.99 -14.64
CA LEU A 206 -12.33 0.27 -13.90
C LEU A 206 -12.29 1.50 -14.81
N VAL A 207 -11.41 1.53 -15.81
CA VAL A 207 -11.30 2.65 -16.76
C VAL A 207 -12.52 2.71 -17.70
N SER A 208 -13.09 1.55 -18.07
CA SER A 208 -14.24 1.48 -18.97
C SER A 208 -15.54 2.07 -18.40
N ARG A 209 -15.59 2.36 -17.09
CA ARG A 209 -16.74 2.99 -16.42
C ARG A 209 -16.86 4.49 -16.69
N CYS A 210 -15.87 5.12 -17.33
CA CYS A 210 -15.91 6.53 -17.73
C CYS A 210 -16.99 6.77 -18.80
N THR A 211 -17.91 7.71 -18.55
CA THR A 211 -19.00 8.07 -19.47
C THR A 211 -18.75 9.39 -20.22
N CYS A 212 -17.55 9.95 -20.10
CA CYS A 212 -17.19 11.24 -20.70
C CYS A 212 -17.08 11.11 -22.24
N PRO A 213 -17.48 12.14 -23.02
CA PRO A 213 -17.31 12.15 -24.47
C PRO A 213 -15.83 12.14 -24.91
N ILE A 214 -14.95 12.64 -24.03
CA ILE A 214 -13.50 12.46 -24.08
C ILE A 214 -13.12 11.71 -22.81
N GLN A 215 -12.68 10.46 -22.96
CA GLN A 215 -12.26 9.65 -21.81
C GLN A 215 -11.02 10.25 -21.16
N PHE A 216 -10.97 10.19 -19.82
CA PHE A 216 -9.79 10.58 -19.06
C PHE A 216 -8.56 9.78 -19.55
N PRO A 217 -7.51 10.43 -20.09
CA PRO A 217 -6.44 9.74 -20.77
C PRO A 217 -5.58 8.97 -19.75
N MET A 218 -5.57 7.64 -19.88
CA MET A 218 -4.71 6.74 -19.12
C MET A 218 -3.92 5.86 -20.09
N ILE A 219 -2.64 6.20 -20.28
CA ILE A 219 -1.75 5.60 -21.27
C ILE A 219 -0.75 4.70 -20.55
N LYS A 220 -0.75 3.41 -20.88
CA LYS A 220 0.25 2.47 -20.38
C LYS A 220 1.61 2.77 -21.02
N LEU A 221 2.63 3.06 -20.21
CA LEU A 221 4.01 3.25 -20.68
C LEU A 221 4.77 1.93 -20.67
N SER A 222 4.71 1.22 -19.55
CA SER A 222 5.29 -0.12 -19.37
C SER A 222 4.44 -0.91 -18.38
N GLU A 223 4.84 -2.14 -18.06
CA GLU A 223 4.13 -2.92 -17.04
C GLU A 223 4.10 -2.17 -15.70
N GLY A 224 2.91 -2.06 -15.12
CA GLY A 224 2.71 -1.31 -13.89
C GLY A 224 2.93 0.22 -13.97
N LYS A 225 3.30 0.81 -15.11
CA LYS A 225 3.53 2.26 -15.25
C LYS A 225 2.53 2.90 -16.22
N TYR A 226 1.84 3.91 -15.75
CA TYR A 226 0.81 4.60 -16.52
C TYR A 226 0.99 6.10 -16.42
N ARG A 227 0.72 6.78 -17.53
CA ARG A 227 0.63 8.22 -17.63
C ARG A 227 -0.83 8.62 -17.65
N VAL A 228 -1.19 9.59 -16.83
CA VAL A 228 -2.59 9.91 -16.59
C VAL A 228 -2.86 11.42 -16.63
N GLY A 229 -3.99 11.78 -17.24
CA GLY A 229 -4.45 13.17 -17.39
C GLY A 229 -3.65 13.98 -18.42
N ASP A 230 -3.97 15.27 -18.51
CA ASP A 230 -3.33 16.20 -19.45
C ASP A 230 -1.95 16.70 -18.98
N SER A 231 -1.62 16.49 -17.69
CA SER A 231 -0.39 16.96 -17.05
C SER A 231 0.76 15.95 -17.06
N ASP A 232 0.68 14.90 -17.89
CA ASP A 232 1.71 13.85 -18.00
C ASP A 232 2.04 13.13 -16.67
N THR A 233 1.09 13.07 -15.72
CA THR A 233 1.35 12.54 -14.38
C THR A 233 1.64 11.04 -14.44
N LEU A 234 2.82 10.63 -13.98
CA LEU A 234 3.20 9.23 -13.89
C LEU A 234 2.62 8.61 -12.61
N ILE A 235 1.92 7.48 -12.77
CA ILE A 235 1.42 6.66 -11.67
C ILE A 235 1.92 5.22 -11.81
N PHE A 236 2.12 4.56 -10.68
CA PHE A 236 2.46 3.14 -10.65
C PHE A 236 1.26 2.35 -10.18
N VAL A 237 0.89 1.33 -10.94
CA VAL A 237 -0.23 0.44 -10.66
C VAL A 237 0.31 -0.92 -10.26
N ARG A 238 -0.18 -1.44 -9.14
CA ARG A 238 0.14 -2.77 -8.61
C ARG A 238 -1.13 -3.50 -8.21
N ILE A 239 -1.06 -4.83 -8.18
CA ILE A 239 -2.17 -5.67 -7.74
C ILE A 239 -1.86 -6.13 -6.32
N LEU A 240 -2.73 -5.81 -5.38
CA LEU A 240 -2.70 -6.28 -4.01
C LEU A 240 -3.95 -7.13 -3.80
N ARG A 241 -3.84 -8.45 -3.92
CA ARG A 241 -4.97 -9.38 -3.80
C ARG A 241 -6.09 -9.03 -4.80
N GLU A 242 -7.28 -8.66 -4.30
CA GLU A 242 -8.41 -8.23 -5.12
C GLU A 242 -8.42 -6.72 -5.41
N HIS A 243 -7.46 -5.96 -4.86
CA HIS A 243 -7.35 -4.51 -5.00
C HIS A 243 -6.37 -4.12 -6.10
N VAL A 244 -6.79 -3.17 -6.93
CA VAL A 244 -5.89 -2.48 -7.86
C VAL A 244 -5.38 -1.23 -7.16
N MET A 245 -4.10 -1.23 -6.79
CA MET A 245 -3.45 -0.16 -6.04
C MET A 245 -2.73 0.79 -6.98
N VAL A 246 -2.78 2.08 -6.66
CA VAL A 246 -2.10 3.15 -7.38
C VAL A 246 -1.19 3.90 -6.42
N ARG A 247 0.05 4.11 -6.86
CA ARG A 247 1.04 4.91 -6.16
C ARG A 247 1.24 6.22 -6.91
N VAL A 248 0.97 7.34 -6.23
CA VAL A 248 1.20 8.71 -6.72
C VAL A 248 1.96 9.49 -5.66
N GLY A 249 3.16 9.99 -5.97
CA GLY A 249 3.95 10.81 -5.04
C GLY A 249 4.32 10.10 -3.73
N GLY A 250 3.58 10.33 -2.63
CA GLY A 250 3.92 9.92 -1.24
C GLY A 250 3.04 8.85 -0.54
N GLY A 251 1.94 8.36 -1.13
CA GLY A 251 1.15 7.26 -0.57
C GLY A 251 0.47 6.34 -1.60
N TRP A 252 -0.21 5.31 -1.09
CA TRP A 252 -1.05 4.38 -1.86
C TRP A 252 -2.52 4.80 -1.84
N ASP A 253 -3.20 4.58 -2.95
CA ASP A 253 -4.65 4.70 -3.10
C ASP A 253 -5.18 3.51 -3.93
N THR A 254 -6.49 3.28 -3.99
CA THR A 254 -7.06 2.33 -4.97
C THR A 254 -7.22 3.03 -6.32
N LEU A 255 -7.14 2.29 -7.43
CA LEU A 255 -7.39 2.85 -8.76
C LEU A 255 -8.83 3.37 -8.87
N GLU A 256 -9.79 2.70 -8.23
CA GLU A 256 -11.18 3.15 -8.23
C GLU A 256 -11.32 4.54 -7.61
N HIS A 257 -10.78 4.74 -6.41
CA HIS A 257 -10.85 6.00 -5.68
C HIS A 257 -9.97 7.10 -6.31
N TYR A 258 -8.82 6.73 -6.89
CA TYR A 258 -8.01 7.66 -7.67
C TYR A 258 -8.81 8.21 -8.86
N LEU A 259 -9.48 7.33 -9.61
CA LEU A 259 -10.32 7.74 -10.74
C LEU A 259 -11.55 8.55 -10.30
N ASP A 260 -12.16 8.27 -9.14
CA ASP A 260 -13.27 9.08 -8.63
C ASP A 260 -12.89 10.56 -8.38
N LYS A 261 -11.63 10.83 -8.04
CA LYS A 261 -11.13 12.20 -7.80
C LYS A 261 -10.64 12.92 -9.04
N HIS A 262 -10.27 12.17 -10.08
CA HIS A 262 -9.54 12.71 -11.23
C HIS A 262 -10.27 12.56 -12.55
N ASP A 263 -11.23 11.64 -12.67
CA ASP A 263 -12.08 11.48 -13.86
C ASP A 263 -13.27 12.47 -13.80
N PRO A 264 -13.37 13.45 -14.71
CA PRO A 264 -14.38 14.51 -14.66
C PRO A 264 -15.83 14.04 -14.59
N CYS A 265 -16.17 12.88 -15.15
CA CYS A 265 -17.54 12.33 -15.10
C CYS A 265 -17.82 11.49 -13.84
N ARG A 266 -16.79 11.19 -13.04
CA ARG A 266 -16.91 10.46 -11.77
C ARG A 266 -16.78 11.36 -10.55
N CYS A 267 -16.17 12.53 -10.71
CA CYS A 267 -16.16 13.58 -9.70
C CYS A 267 -17.60 13.98 -9.33
N THR A 268 -18.15 13.38 -8.29
CA THR A 268 -19.34 13.93 -7.62
C THR A 268 -18.97 15.30 -7.09
N SER A 269 -19.61 16.33 -7.62
CA SER A 269 -19.53 17.71 -7.13
C SER A 269 -19.94 17.81 -5.66
#